data_AF-A0A6N8B2U3-F1
#
_entry.id   AF-A0A6N8B2U3-F1
#
_cell.length_a   1.000
_cell.length_b   1.000
_cell.length_c   1.000
_cell.angle_alpha   90.00
_cell.angle_beta   90.00
_cell.angle_gamma   90.00
#
_symmetry.space_group_name_H-M   'P 1'
#
loop_
_entity.id
_entity.type
_entity.pdbx_description
1 polymer ?
#
loop_
_entity_poly.entity_id
_entity_poly.type
_entity_poly.pdbx_seq_one_letter_code
_entity_poly.pdbx_strand_id
1 'polypeptide(L)'
;MRRLITFSIAFLLAISTVGTALASVGTNNVKVHYNNVMLLVDGNVVNTESEPFILNGTTYVPLRDIGNALGAKVQWDSVKNTVIISSGKEGTAEKYDGENVSSDESISSELDTTTSPINQSDATESKSARLEKLLFEKYGILKSVYFNDFELTGNSDEIKFNILINLTENNESWSGLFDSEIEKWLNIVVEEIQKAYDEETKVTGNFIRTENRNVLLDFKKDYEKRLKVRFYDGNYRTGVDITYKLPIEKEYVTKYFFVHDIKFKATSTNYKEGSGTAEIILSAVNGSASIDWGKLSTPEIKAAAKNICNTVANDFGNSNIELNNIYLTFKDKLNKGLEFFIYDVEESNFI
;
A
#
# COMPACT_ATOMS: atom_id res chain seq x y z
N MET A 1 -58.54 13.17 -65.43
CA MET A 1 -58.07 14.22 -64.50
C MET A 1 -58.36 13.80 -63.07
N ARG A 2 -57.42 14.07 -62.16
CA ARG A 2 -57.42 13.84 -60.70
C ARG A 2 -56.87 12.49 -60.24
N ARG A 3 -56.00 12.57 -59.23
CA ARG A 3 -55.25 11.51 -58.52
C ARG A 3 -53.92 11.10 -59.14
N LEU A 4 -52.93 12.01 -59.16
CA LEU A 4 -51.51 11.63 -59.23
C LEU A 4 -50.50 12.69 -58.76
N ILE A 5 -50.92 13.85 -58.21
CA ILE A 5 -50.00 14.95 -57.86
C ILE A 5 -49.78 15.11 -56.33
N THR A 6 -50.45 14.32 -55.48
CA THR A 6 -50.37 14.52 -54.03
C THR A 6 -49.22 13.78 -53.32
N PHE A 7 -48.44 12.95 -54.03
CA PHE A 7 -47.33 12.20 -53.42
C PHE A 7 -45.94 12.87 -53.55
N SER A 8 -45.79 13.93 -54.35
CA SER A 8 -44.49 14.58 -54.58
C SER A 8 -44.21 15.79 -53.69
N ILE A 9 -45.19 16.27 -52.90
CA ILE A 9 -44.99 17.41 -51.97
C ILE A 9 -44.62 16.94 -50.56
N ALA A 10 -44.96 15.70 -50.18
CA ALA A 10 -44.60 15.15 -48.87
C ALA A 10 -43.14 14.66 -48.80
N PHE A 11 -42.50 14.37 -49.95
CA PHE A 11 -41.10 13.92 -49.98
C PHE A 11 -40.08 15.08 -49.99
N LEU A 12 -40.51 16.30 -50.32
CA LEU A 12 -39.65 17.49 -50.39
C LEU A 12 -39.65 18.35 -49.11
N LEU A 13 -40.51 18.05 -48.13
CA LEU A 13 -40.53 18.70 -46.81
C LEU A 13 -39.68 17.98 -45.75
N ALA A 14 -39.05 16.85 -46.10
CA ALA A 14 -38.30 16.02 -45.15
C ALA A 14 -36.77 16.31 -45.11
N ILE A 15 -36.26 17.30 -45.85
CA ILE A 15 -34.80 17.52 -46.01
C ILE A 15 -34.30 18.85 -45.41
N SER A 16 -35.12 19.65 -44.72
CA SER A 16 -34.68 20.97 -44.23
C SER A 16 -34.27 21.06 -42.76
N THR A 17 -34.17 19.95 -42.01
CA THR A 17 -33.57 20.00 -40.66
C THR A 17 -32.09 19.68 -40.71
N VAL A 18 -31.28 20.56 -41.30
CA VAL A 18 -29.87 20.63 -40.94
C VAL A 18 -29.83 21.21 -39.53
N GLY A 19 -29.79 20.33 -38.53
CA GLY A 19 -29.59 20.75 -37.15
C GLY A 19 -28.24 21.43 -37.05
N THR A 20 -28.22 22.75 -36.88
CA THR A 20 -27.02 23.45 -36.44
C THR A 20 -26.73 22.97 -35.03
N ALA A 21 -25.69 22.13 -34.88
CA ALA A 21 -25.15 21.81 -33.58
C ALA A 21 -24.54 23.09 -33.00
N LEU A 22 -25.34 23.84 -32.23
CA LEU A 22 -24.81 24.86 -31.35
C LEU A 22 -24.03 24.10 -30.27
N ALA A 23 -22.72 24.30 -30.22
CA ALA A 23 -21.92 23.85 -29.09
C ALA A 23 -22.43 24.59 -27.85
N SER A 24 -23.32 23.94 -27.10
CA SER A 24 -23.69 24.41 -25.77
C SER A 24 -22.47 24.22 -24.89
N VAL A 25 -21.82 25.30 -24.48
CA VAL A 25 -20.83 25.26 -23.41
C VAL A 25 -21.59 24.91 -22.14
N GLY A 26 -21.63 23.61 -21.81
CA GLY A 26 -22.25 23.11 -20.60
C GLY A 26 -21.41 23.53 -19.40
N THR A 27 -21.98 24.32 -18.49
CA THR A 27 -21.36 24.59 -17.20
C THR A 27 -21.58 23.36 -16.31
N ASN A 28 -20.52 22.59 -16.07
CA ASN A 28 -20.53 21.53 -15.07
C ASN A 28 -20.18 22.13 -13.71
N ASN A 29 -21.13 22.11 -12.78
CA ASN A 29 -20.85 22.47 -11.40
C ASN A 29 -20.07 21.32 -10.76
N VAL A 30 -18.83 21.59 -10.37
CA VAL A 30 -17.97 20.62 -9.71
C VAL A 30 -17.98 20.91 -8.20
N LYS A 31 -18.25 19.88 -7.40
CA LYS A 31 -18.11 19.97 -5.94
C LYS A 31 -16.64 19.80 -5.59
N VAL A 32 -16.08 20.78 -4.91
CA VAL A 32 -14.70 20.78 -4.42
C VAL A 32 -14.72 20.94 -2.89
N HIS A 33 -13.70 20.42 -2.23
CA HIS A 33 -13.54 20.51 -0.79
C HIS A 33 -12.39 21.46 -0.45
N TYR A 34 -12.70 22.50 0.33
CA TYR A 34 -11.72 23.43 0.89
C TYR A 34 -11.45 22.97 2.34
N ASN A 35 -10.25 22.46 2.57
CA ASN A 35 -9.83 21.89 3.87
C ASN A 35 -8.66 22.70 4.48
N ASN A 36 -8.58 24.01 4.22
CA ASN A 36 -7.51 24.89 4.68
C ASN A 36 -6.10 24.33 4.37
N VAL A 37 -5.91 23.83 3.15
CA VAL A 37 -4.64 23.25 2.71
C VAL A 37 -3.55 24.32 2.72
N MET A 38 -2.58 24.18 3.64
CA MET A 38 -1.47 25.10 3.79
C MET A 38 -0.29 24.66 2.93
N LEU A 39 0.27 25.58 2.14
CA LEU A 39 1.43 25.30 1.28
C LEU A 39 2.71 25.81 1.94
N LEU A 40 3.75 24.99 1.96
CA LEU A 40 5.06 25.30 2.54
C LEU A 40 6.14 25.10 1.47
N VAL A 41 7.02 26.08 1.30
CA VAL A 41 8.23 25.97 0.48
C VAL A 41 9.41 26.38 1.35
N ASP A 42 10.39 25.49 1.48
CA ASP A 42 11.56 25.66 2.37
C ASP A 42 11.17 26.05 3.80
N GLY A 43 10.09 25.47 4.32
CA GLY A 43 9.56 25.73 5.66
C GLY A 43 8.77 27.05 5.80
N ASN A 44 8.64 27.84 4.75
CA ASN A 44 7.88 29.10 4.77
C ASN A 44 6.49 28.92 4.15
N VAL A 45 5.46 29.51 4.77
CA VAL A 45 4.09 29.48 4.27
C VAL A 45 3.98 30.27 2.97
N VAL A 46 3.46 29.64 1.93
CA VAL A 46 3.17 30.28 0.64
C VAL A 46 1.77 30.88 0.71
N ASN A 47 1.69 32.22 0.62
CA ASN A 47 0.43 32.91 0.46
C ASN A 47 -0.11 32.65 -0.95
N THR A 48 -1.31 32.08 -1.02
CA THR A 48 -1.97 31.76 -2.28
C THR A 48 -3.04 32.80 -2.61
N GLU A 49 -3.16 33.16 -3.89
CA GLU A 49 -4.26 34.02 -4.36
C GLU A 49 -5.57 33.24 -4.50
N SER A 50 -5.47 31.94 -4.78
CA SER A 50 -6.61 31.02 -4.82
C SER A 50 -6.40 29.90 -3.81
N GLU A 51 -7.39 29.66 -2.96
CA GLU A 51 -7.28 28.61 -1.95
C GLU A 51 -7.13 27.24 -2.62
N PRO A 52 -6.13 26.42 -2.23
CA PRO A 52 -6.04 25.06 -2.73
C PRO A 52 -7.25 24.24 -2.29
N PHE A 53 -7.71 23.36 -3.17
CA PHE A 53 -8.90 22.57 -2.93
C PHE A 53 -8.71 21.13 -3.38
N ILE A 54 -9.53 20.24 -2.84
CA ILE A 54 -9.52 18.82 -3.19
C ILE A 54 -10.70 18.54 -4.12
N LEU A 55 -10.40 17.91 -5.26
CA LEU A 55 -11.37 17.43 -6.22
C LEU A 55 -11.05 15.97 -6.57
N ASN A 56 -12.01 15.07 -6.30
CA ASN A 56 -11.87 13.62 -6.53
C ASN A 56 -10.57 13.05 -5.94
N GLY A 57 -10.28 13.38 -4.68
CA GLY A 57 -9.07 12.92 -3.97
C GLY A 57 -7.76 13.58 -4.42
N THR A 58 -7.78 14.45 -5.42
CA THR A 58 -6.60 15.19 -5.89
C THR A 58 -6.62 16.61 -5.35
N THR A 59 -5.52 17.04 -4.72
CA THR A 59 -5.33 18.43 -4.28
C THR A 59 -4.87 19.28 -5.46
N TYR A 60 -5.65 20.29 -5.79
CA TYR A 60 -5.34 21.30 -6.80
C TYR A 60 -4.76 22.52 -6.10
N VAL A 61 -3.52 22.85 -6.47
CA VAL A 61 -2.79 24.00 -5.93
C VAL A 61 -2.59 25.06 -7.02
N PRO A 62 -2.57 26.36 -6.67
CA PRO A 62 -2.30 27.40 -7.65
C PRO A 62 -0.86 27.28 -8.19
N LEU A 63 -0.76 26.84 -9.44
CA LEU A 63 0.52 26.64 -10.12
C LEU A 63 1.41 27.89 -10.10
N ARG A 64 0.82 29.08 -10.21
CA ARG A 64 1.55 30.36 -10.20
C ARG A 64 2.19 30.63 -8.85
N ASP A 65 1.46 30.41 -7.76
CA ASP A 65 1.93 30.70 -6.40
C ASP A 65 3.06 29.74 -6.01
N ILE A 66 2.89 28.45 -6.32
CA ILE A 66 3.95 27.43 -6.15
C ILE A 66 5.16 27.73 -7.04
N GLY A 67 4.94 28.04 -8.32
CA GLY A 67 6.03 28.36 -9.24
C GLY A 67 6.86 29.56 -8.76
N ASN A 68 6.20 30.64 -8.34
CA ASN A 68 6.87 31.82 -7.80
C ASN A 68 7.64 31.51 -6.51
N ALA A 69 7.04 30.73 -5.59
CA ALA A 69 7.70 30.32 -4.35
C ALA A 69 8.96 29.49 -4.61
N LEU A 70 8.95 28.64 -5.66
CA LEU A 70 10.10 27.85 -6.11
C LEU A 70 11.08 28.64 -6.99
N GLY A 71 10.90 29.96 -7.13
CA GLY A 71 11.78 30.82 -7.93
C GLY A 71 11.62 30.63 -9.45
N ALA A 72 10.52 30.02 -9.91
CA ALA A 72 10.17 29.93 -11.32
C ALA A 72 9.20 31.05 -11.72
N LYS A 73 9.28 31.49 -12.98
CA LYS A 73 8.37 32.47 -13.57
C LYS A 73 7.31 31.75 -14.40
N VAL A 74 6.04 31.91 -14.00
CA VAL A 74 4.88 31.29 -14.65
C VAL A 74 4.10 32.32 -15.48
N GLN A 75 3.87 32.05 -16.77
CA GLN A 75 3.14 32.91 -17.70
C GLN A 75 2.05 32.14 -18.43
N TRP A 76 0.98 32.85 -18.81
CA TRP A 76 -0.10 32.29 -19.64
C TRP A 76 -0.05 32.93 -21.03
N ASP A 77 0.11 32.11 -22.06
CA ASP A 77 -0.09 32.49 -23.46
C ASP A 77 -1.53 32.15 -23.85
N SER A 78 -2.39 33.18 -23.85
CA SER A 78 -3.82 33.03 -24.17
C SER A 78 -4.08 32.72 -25.63
N VAL A 79 -3.17 33.06 -26.54
CA VAL A 79 -3.32 32.78 -27.97
C VAL A 79 -3.10 31.29 -28.24
N LYS A 80 -2.16 30.68 -27.51
CA LYS A 80 -1.83 29.25 -27.64
C LYS A 80 -2.48 28.35 -26.60
N ASN A 81 -3.26 28.93 -25.68
CA ASN A 81 -3.77 28.24 -24.49
C ASN A 81 -2.67 27.44 -23.76
N THR A 82 -1.50 28.07 -23.58
CA THR A 82 -0.29 27.40 -23.06
C THR A 82 0.21 28.08 -21.80
N VAL A 83 0.51 27.29 -20.76
CA VAL A 83 1.26 27.76 -19.59
C VAL A 83 2.76 27.62 -19.87
N ILE A 84 3.51 28.70 -19.68
CA ILE A 84 4.96 28.76 -19.85
C ILE A 84 5.60 28.90 -18.47
N ILE A 85 6.52 28.01 -18.12
CA ILE A 85 7.28 28.03 -16.87
C ILE A 85 8.76 28.17 -17.21
N SER A 86 9.44 29.12 -16.58
CA SER A 86 10.88 29.37 -16.81
C SER A 86 11.62 29.48 -15.47
N SER A 87 12.82 28.94 -15.37
CA SER A 87 13.66 29.07 -14.16
C SER A 87 14.04 30.53 -13.97
N GLY A 88 13.73 31.12 -12.81
CA GLY A 88 13.90 32.56 -12.54
C GLY A 88 15.33 33.01 -12.26
N LYS A 89 16.35 32.17 -12.48
CA LYS A 89 17.77 32.53 -12.39
C LYS A 89 18.55 31.93 -13.56
N GLU A 90 19.25 32.77 -14.32
CA GLU A 90 20.49 32.35 -14.98
C GLU A 90 21.53 32.13 -13.87
N GLY A 91 21.99 30.89 -13.67
CA GLY A 91 22.97 30.58 -12.62
C GLY A 91 23.08 29.09 -12.32
N THR A 92 23.99 28.44 -13.06
CA THR A 92 24.71 27.18 -12.77
C THR A 92 23.93 26.02 -12.17
N ALA A 93 23.59 25.06 -13.02
CA ALA A 93 23.40 23.67 -12.60
C ALA A 93 24.67 23.17 -11.90
N GLU A 94 24.62 22.93 -10.60
CA GLU A 94 25.63 22.11 -9.95
C GLU A 94 25.44 20.67 -10.44
N LYS A 95 26.39 20.23 -11.26
CA LYS A 95 26.61 18.83 -11.57
C LYS A 95 26.95 18.12 -10.27
N TYR A 96 26.18 17.10 -9.92
CA TYR A 96 26.67 16.03 -9.06
C TYR A 96 27.72 15.23 -9.85
N ASP A 97 28.99 15.58 -9.68
CA ASP A 97 30.11 14.72 -10.06
C ASP A 97 30.40 13.78 -8.88
N GLY A 98 30.32 12.48 -9.14
CA GLY A 98 30.84 11.47 -8.25
C GLY A 98 32.35 11.36 -8.44
N GLU A 99 33.12 11.50 -7.36
CA GLU A 99 34.47 10.94 -7.30
C GLU A 99 34.89 10.59 -5.86
N ASN A 100 35.70 9.53 -5.80
CA ASN A 100 36.20 8.80 -4.65
C ASN A 100 36.93 9.64 -3.60
N VAL A 101 36.78 9.24 -2.33
CA VAL A 101 37.90 9.21 -1.38
C VAL A 101 37.83 7.91 -0.57
N SER A 102 38.89 7.11 -0.69
CA SER A 102 39.21 5.89 0.03
C SER A 102 39.62 6.16 1.49
N SER A 103 39.25 5.24 2.38
CA SER A 103 39.97 4.77 3.59
C SER A 103 41.04 5.68 4.23
N ASP A 104 40.89 6.05 5.50
CA ASP A 104 41.39 5.21 6.61
C ASP A 104 41.01 5.71 8.03
N GLU A 105 41.02 4.76 8.96
CA GLU A 105 41.30 4.83 10.42
C GLU A 105 40.36 5.55 11.43
N SER A 106 39.67 4.71 12.21
CA SER A 106 39.81 4.57 13.67
C SER A 106 39.80 5.83 14.55
N ILE A 107 38.67 6.12 15.23
CA ILE A 107 38.69 6.81 16.53
C ILE A 107 37.69 6.15 17.48
N SER A 108 38.22 5.40 18.44
CA SER A 108 37.57 5.02 19.70
C SER A 108 37.76 6.10 20.76
N SER A 109 36.69 6.32 21.54
CA SER A 109 36.62 6.76 22.95
C SER A 109 37.15 8.13 23.40
N GLU A 110 36.19 8.87 23.98
CA GLU A 110 36.24 9.74 25.19
C GLU A 110 36.66 11.23 25.13
N LEU A 111 35.66 12.05 25.53
CA LEU A 111 35.67 13.32 26.28
C LEU A 111 37.00 14.05 26.48
N ASP A 112 37.01 15.34 26.10
CA ASP A 112 37.48 16.36 27.06
C ASP A 112 36.84 17.74 26.87
N THR A 113 36.59 18.37 28.01
CA THR A 113 35.83 19.60 28.23
C THR A 113 36.67 20.86 28.06
N THR A 114 36.21 21.87 27.31
CA THR A 114 36.36 23.29 27.71
C THR A 114 35.42 24.22 26.94
N THR A 115 34.63 24.99 27.69
CA THR A 115 33.51 25.84 27.26
C THR A 115 33.90 27.32 27.18
N SER A 116 33.31 28.08 26.25
CA SER A 116 32.84 29.46 26.47
C SER A 116 32.02 30.02 25.28
N PRO A 117 31.09 30.99 25.48
CA PRO A 117 29.64 30.71 25.40
C PRO A 117 28.86 31.61 24.41
N ILE A 118 27.51 31.43 24.41
CA ILE A 118 26.40 32.18 23.76
C ILE A 118 25.88 31.42 22.51
N ASN A 119 24.67 30.82 22.45
CA ASN A 119 23.38 31.09 23.10
C ASN A 119 22.60 29.78 23.36
N GLN A 120 22.00 29.66 24.56
CA GLN A 120 21.18 28.53 25.01
C GLN A 120 19.77 28.55 24.39
N SER A 121 19.51 27.62 23.47
CA SER A 121 18.19 26.96 23.35
C SER A 121 18.24 25.54 22.75
N ASP A 122 19.35 25.12 22.13
CA ASP A 122 19.49 23.77 21.51
C ASP A 122 20.45 22.85 22.29
N ALA A 123 20.06 22.42 23.48
CA ALA A 123 20.82 21.42 24.24
C ALA A 123 20.08 20.08 24.32
N THR A 124 20.77 19.03 23.87
CA THR A 124 20.50 17.59 24.12
C THR A 124 19.28 16.96 23.44
N GLU A 125 19.22 17.05 22.12
CA GLU A 125 18.42 16.09 21.35
C GLU A 125 19.04 14.69 21.46
N SER A 126 18.28 13.72 21.99
CA SER A 126 18.69 12.32 22.12
C SER A 126 19.10 11.73 20.76
N LYS A 127 19.99 10.73 20.75
CA LYS A 127 20.29 9.93 19.55
C LYS A 127 19.01 9.43 18.87
N SER A 128 18.02 9.01 19.66
CA SER A 128 16.72 8.56 19.16
C SER A 128 15.96 9.69 18.45
N ALA A 129 15.88 10.88 19.04
CA ALA A 129 15.17 12.03 18.47
C ALA A 129 15.79 12.52 17.15
N ARG A 130 17.13 12.54 17.08
CA ARG A 130 17.84 12.83 15.82
C ARG A 130 17.52 11.79 14.75
N LEU A 131 17.48 10.51 15.11
CA LEU A 131 17.18 9.43 14.18
C LEU A 131 15.71 9.45 13.75
N GLU A 132 14.76 9.71 14.64
CA GLU A 132 13.34 9.91 14.31
C GLU A 132 13.17 10.94 13.20
N LYS A 133 13.78 12.11 13.37
CA LYS A 133 13.74 13.19 12.38
C LYS A 133 14.33 12.77 11.03
N LEU A 134 15.52 12.16 11.03
CA LEU A 134 16.17 11.69 9.80
C LEU A 134 15.36 10.61 9.08
N LEU A 135 14.78 9.67 9.83
CA LEU A 135 13.92 8.62 9.26
C LEU A 135 12.64 9.21 8.70
N PHE A 136 12.01 10.16 9.40
CA PHE A 136 10.79 10.80 8.95
C PHE A 136 11.02 11.64 7.68
N GLU A 137 12.11 12.38 7.61
CA GLU A 137 12.49 13.15 6.41
C GLU A 137 12.69 12.24 5.19
N LYS A 138 13.29 11.05 5.38
CA LYS A 138 13.61 10.13 4.28
C LYS A 138 12.47 9.18 3.92
N TYR A 139 11.67 8.78 4.91
CA TYR A 139 10.71 7.67 4.79
C TYR A 139 9.29 8.03 5.24
N GLY A 140 9.00 9.27 5.63
CA GLY A 140 7.67 9.72 6.08
C GLY A 140 6.55 9.56 5.04
N ILE A 141 6.87 9.13 3.82
CA ILE A 141 5.92 8.84 2.75
C ILE A 141 6.18 7.43 2.19
N LEU A 142 5.13 6.61 2.16
CA LEU A 142 5.09 5.35 1.43
C LEU A 142 4.11 5.48 0.25
N LYS A 143 4.66 5.67 -0.96
CA LYS A 143 3.89 5.99 -2.17
C LYS A 143 3.02 7.24 -1.98
N SER A 144 1.72 7.06 -1.74
CA SER A 144 0.73 8.12 -1.53
C SER A 144 0.20 8.14 -0.09
N VAL A 145 0.77 7.32 0.80
CA VAL A 145 0.49 7.33 2.24
C VAL A 145 1.49 8.22 2.94
N TYR A 146 0.98 9.21 3.67
CA TYR A 146 1.75 10.14 4.49
C TYR A 146 1.64 9.72 5.96
N PHE A 147 2.78 9.44 6.58
CA PHE A 147 2.85 9.20 8.00
C PHE A 147 2.86 10.52 8.75
N ASN A 148 2.25 10.56 9.94
CA ASN A 148 2.17 11.75 10.77
C ASN A 148 3.42 11.94 11.62
N ASP A 149 3.97 10.85 12.14
CA ASP A 149 5.12 10.89 13.03
C ASP A 149 5.80 9.53 13.16
N PHE A 150 7.07 9.54 13.54
CA PHE A 150 7.90 8.37 13.85
C PHE A 150 8.41 8.49 15.29
N GLU A 151 8.09 7.50 16.12
CA GLU A 151 8.49 7.48 17.53
C GLU A 151 9.45 6.31 17.76
N LEU A 152 10.67 6.59 18.23
CA LEU A 152 11.68 5.62 18.63
C LEU A 152 11.90 5.68 20.15
N THR A 153 11.68 4.54 20.80
CA THR A 153 11.98 4.36 22.23
C THR A 153 12.82 3.11 22.45
N GLY A 154 13.41 2.97 23.64
CA GLY A 154 14.24 1.82 23.98
C GLY A 154 15.73 2.15 24.06
N ASN A 155 16.58 1.17 23.78
CA ASN A 155 18.03 1.26 23.91
C ASN A 155 18.74 0.49 22.78
N SER A 156 20.07 0.35 22.86
CA SER A 156 20.88 -0.36 21.86
C SER A 156 20.50 -1.82 21.64
N ASP A 157 19.91 -2.49 22.63
CA ASP A 157 19.59 -3.91 22.56
C ASP A 157 18.21 -4.12 21.91
N GLU A 158 17.25 -3.27 22.27
CA GLU A 158 15.90 -3.29 21.73
C GLU A 158 15.35 -1.88 21.51
N ILE A 159 15.04 -1.58 20.24
CA ILE A 159 14.36 -0.37 19.80
C ILE A 159 12.89 -0.69 19.49
N LYS A 160 11.99 0.14 20.01
CA LYS A 160 10.57 0.18 19.65
C LYS A 160 10.33 1.36 18.72
N PHE A 161 9.92 1.06 17.49
CA PHE A 161 9.66 2.03 16.44
C PHE A 161 8.16 2.06 16.11
N ASN A 162 7.45 3.09 16.56
CA ASN A 162 6.05 3.29 16.20
C ASN A 162 5.93 4.29 15.05
N ILE A 163 5.01 4.00 14.13
CA ILE A 163 4.69 4.84 12.98
C ILE A 163 3.26 5.31 13.14
N LEU A 164 3.07 6.61 13.26
CA LEU A 164 1.75 7.21 13.42
C LEU A 164 1.14 7.55 12.07
N ILE A 165 -0.13 7.20 11.88
CA ILE A 165 -0.86 7.43 10.63
C ILE A 165 -2.29 7.90 10.91
N ASN A 166 -2.75 8.89 10.15
CA ASN A 166 -4.11 9.37 10.12
C ASN A 166 -4.81 8.72 8.91
N LEU A 167 -5.61 7.69 9.16
CA LEU A 167 -6.35 7.04 8.08
C LEU A 167 -7.53 7.86 7.57
N THR A 168 -7.99 8.86 8.30
CA THR A 168 -9.00 9.80 7.78
C THR A 168 -8.45 10.58 6.58
N GLU A 169 -7.16 10.92 6.61
CA GLU A 169 -6.44 11.57 5.51
C GLU A 169 -5.91 10.58 4.47
N ASN A 170 -5.55 9.37 4.91
CA ASN A 170 -4.88 8.38 4.07
C ASN A 170 -5.78 7.22 3.60
N ASN A 171 -7.10 7.27 3.81
CA ASN A 171 -7.97 6.09 3.66
C ASN A 171 -7.79 5.39 2.31
N GLU A 172 -7.96 6.11 1.20
CA GLU A 172 -7.86 5.54 -0.15
C GLU A 172 -6.43 5.11 -0.50
N SER A 173 -5.42 5.87 -0.06
CA SER A 173 -4.02 5.54 -0.29
C SER A 173 -3.61 4.27 0.45
N TRP A 174 -3.96 4.18 1.74
CA TRP A 174 -3.69 3.02 2.59
C TRP A 174 -4.41 1.78 2.08
N SER A 175 -5.68 1.96 1.71
CA SER A 175 -6.55 0.89 1.25
C SER A 175 -6.10 0.26 -0.07
N GLY A 176 -5.32 1.00 -0.87
CA GLY A 176 -4.73 0.57 -2.13
C GLY A 176 -3.27 0.08 -2.04
N LEU A 177 -2.61 0.18 -0.88
CA LEU A 177 -1.28 -0.42 -0.71
C LEU A 177 -1.38 -1.95 -0.71
N PHE A 178 -0.36 -2.62 -1.23
CA PHE A 178 -0.17 -4.05 -0.95
C PHE A 178 0.67 -4.23 0.31
N ASP A 179 0.38 -5.27 1.09
CA ASP A 179 1.18 -5.60 2.26
C ASP A 179 2.66 -5.80 1.93
N SER A 180 2.98 -6.37 0.77
CA SER A 180 4.36 -6.53 0.30
C SER A 180 5.10 -5.20 0.12
N GLU A 181 4.37 -4.11 -0.15
CA GLU A 181 4.94 -2.77 -0.31
C GLU A 181 5.24 -2.16 1.04
N ILE A 182 4.35 -2.39 2.02
CA ILE A 182 4.55 -2.01 3.41
C ILE A 182 5.73 -2.80 4.00
N GLU A 183 5.78 -4.12 3.81
CA GLU A 183 6.86 -4.98 4.29
C GLU A 183 8.23 -4.60 3.71
N LYS A 184 8.32 -4.35 2.39
CA LYS A 184 9.56 -3.92 1.73
C LYS A 184 10.05 -2.58 2.24
N TRP A 185 9.15 -1.60 2.31
CA TRP A 185 9.47 -0.27 2.84
C TRP A 185 9.92 -0.39 4.30
N LEU A 186 9.18 -1.13 5.12
CA LEU A 186 9.47 -1.30 6.54
C LEU A 186 10.81 -2.00 6.78
N ASN A 187 11.16 -3.00 5.97
CA ASN A 187 12.47 -3.66 6.08
C ASN A 187 13.62 -2.68 5.83
N ILE A 188 13.48 -1.76 4.87
CA ILE A 188 14.48 -0.72 4.61
C ILE A 188 14.62 0.20 5.83
N VAL A 189 13.50 0.69 6.38
CA VAL A 189 13.54 1.60 7.54
C VAL A 189 14.16 0.92 8.77
N VAL A 190 13.79 -0.34 9.02
CA VAL A 190 14.34 -1.13 10.13
C VAL A 190 15.85 -1.36 9.95
N GLU A 191 16.34 -1.63 8.74
CA GLU A 191 17.78 -1.77 8.48
C GLU A 191 18.53 -0.47 8.74
N GLU A 192 17.94 0.68 8.48
CA GLU A 192 18.57 1.97 8.80
C GLU A 192 18.62 2.21 10.31
N ILE A 193 17.61 1.75 11.07
CA ILE A 193 17.63 1.78 12.54
C ILE A 193 18.76 0.88 13.07
N GLN A 194 18.86 -0.36 12.59
CA GLN A 194 19.90 -1.29 13.00
C GLN A 194 21.30 -0.73 12.67
N LYS A 195 21.51 -0.20 11.46
CA LYS A 195 22.78 0.48 11.11
C LYS A 195 23.11 1.67 12.02
N ALA A 196 22.09 2.42 12.47
CA ALA A 196 22.31 3.57 13.33
C ALA A 196 22.62 3.19 14.79
N TYR A 197 22.17 2.03 15.26
CA TYR A 197 22.41 1.51 16.61
C TYR A 197 23.48 0.42 16.62
N ASP A 198 23.09 -0.81 16.34
CA ASP A 198 23.91 -1.99 16.16
C ASP A 198 23.15 -2.94 15.20
N GLU A 199 23.86 -3.68 14.34
CA GLU A 199 23.21 -4.61 13.42
C GLU A 199 22.42 -5.69 14.19
N GLU A 200 22.87 -6.03 15.40
CA GLU A 200 22.22 -6.99 16.29
C GLU A 200 21.01 -6.42 17.04
N THR A 201 20.78 -5.10 16.99
CA THR A 201 19.65 -4.43 17.66
C THR A 201 18.34 -5.07 17.22
N LYS A 202 17.56 -5.54 18.18
CA LYS A 202 16.19 -5.99 17.95
C LYS A 202 15.29 -4.78 17.71
N VAL A 203 14.55 -4.79 16.62
CA VAL A 203 13.58 -3.73 16.31
C VAL A 203 12.17 -4.31 16.35
N THR A 204 11.32 -3.72 17.16
CA THR A 204 9.88 -4.03 17.23
C THR A 204 9.07 -2.78 16.98
N GLY A 205 7.81 -2.90 16.61
CA GLY A 205 7.02 -1.70 16.36
C GLY A 205 5.61 -1.92 15.88
N ASN A 206 4.91 -0.81 15.71
CA ASN A 206 3.50 -0.79 15.31
C ASN A 206 3.23 0.35 14.34
N PHE A 207 2.24 0.16 13.45
CA PHE A 207 1.58 1.28 12.81
C PHE A 207 0.33 1.61 13.62
N ILE A 208 0.24 2.84 14.12
CA ILE A 208 -0.77 3.26 15.07
C ILE A 208 -1.58 4.40 14.48
N ARG A 209 -2.90 4.24 14.52
CA ARG A 209 -3.83 5.29 14.14
C ARG A 209 -3.77 6.47 15.09
N THR A 210 -3.62 7.68 14.57
CA THR A 210 -3.65 8.90 15.40
C THR A 210 -5.05 9.18 15.93
N GLU A 211 -6.09 8.77 15.21
CA GLU A 211 -7.47 9.15 15.53
C GLU A 211 -8.05 8.36 16.71
N ASN A 212 -7.64 7.09 16.87
CA ASN A 212 -8.19 6.20 17.88
C ASN A 212 -7.18 5.21 18.49
N ARG A 213 -5.89 5.35 18.17
CA ARG A 213 -4.79 4.50 18.68
C ARG A 213 -4.90 3.02 18.31
N ASN A 214 -5.77 2.64 17.37
CA ASN A 214 -5.82 1.28 16.87
C ASN A 214 -4.52 0.93 16.15
N VAL A 215 -4.03 -0.29 16.39
CA VAL A 215 -2.87 -0.85 15.70
C VAL A 215 -3.33 -1.42 14.36
N LEU A 216 -2.68 -0.99 13.27
CA LEU A 216 -2.93 -1.48 11.92
C LEU A 216 -2.08 -2.69 11.58
N LEU A 217 -0.85 -2.71 12.08
CA LEU A 217 0.06 -3.85 12.00
C LEU A 217 1.08 -3.79 13.13
N ASP A 218 1.63 -4.94 13.50
CA ASP A 218 2.82 -5.06 14.34
C ASP A 218 3.95 -5.72 13.56
N PHE A 219 5.19 -5.42 13.96
CA PHE A 219 6.37 -6.01 13.34
C PHE A 219 7.50 -6.26 14.33
N LYS A 220 8.39 -7.16 13.93
CA LYS A 220 9.61 -7.47 14.66
C LYS A 220 10.71 -7.97 13.72
N LYS A 221 11.95 -7.51 13.93
CA LYS A 221 13.17 -8.04 13.33
C LYS A 221 14.24 -8.24 14.40
N ASP A 222 14.83 -9.43 14.44
CA ASP A 222 16.02 -9.76 15.24
C ASP A 222 17.21 -9.88 14.26
N TYR A 223 18.46 -9.70 14.73
CA TYR A 223 19.70 -9.74 13.92
C TYR A 223 19.72 -10.73 12.74
N GLU A 224 19.52 -12.02 13.02
CA GLU A 224 19.62 -13.10 12.04
C GLU A 224 18.27 -13.45 11.39
N LYS A 225 17.19 -12.76 11.76
CA LYS A 225 15.83 -13.14 11.38
C LYS A 225 15.24 -12.15 10.40
N ARG A 226 14.57 -12.68 9.39
CA ARG A 226 13.73 -11.87 8.48
C ARG A 226 12.70 -11.07 9.27
N LEU A 227 12.40 -9.88 8.77
CA LEU A 227 11.31 -9.05 9.27
C LEU A 227 10.01 -9.87 9.28
N LYS A 228 9.37 -9.96 10.46
CA LYS A 228 8.04 -10.53 10.62
C LYS A 228 7.04 -9.40 10.78
N VAL A 229 5.94 -9.43 10.01
CA VAL A 229 4.87 -8.43 10.04
C VAL A 229 3.52 -9.13 10.19
N ARG A 230 2.65 -8.60 11.04
CA ARG A 230 1.27 -9.08 11.21
C ARG A 230 0.30 -7.93 11.03
N PHE A 231 -0.64 -8.08 10.10
CA PHE A 231 -1.63 -7.07 9.74
C PHE A 231 -2.96 -7.27 10.47
N TYR A 232 -3.58 -6.17 10.89
CA TYR A 232 -4.88 -6.09 11.58
C TYR A 232 -5.85 -5.11 10.91
N ASP A 233 -5.53 -4.66 9.71
CA ASP A 233 -6.16 -3.53 9.03
C ASP A 233 -7.17 -3.92 7.95
N GLY A 234 -7.62 -5.18 7.93
CA GLY A 234 -8.52 -5.71 6.90
C GLY A 234 -9.83 -4.92 6.74
N ASN A 235 -10.30 -4.24 7.78
CA ASN A 235 -11.49 -3.36 7.72
C ASN A 235 -11.24 -2.03 6.98
N TYR A 236 -9.99 -1.70 6.67
CA TYR A 236 -9.56 -0.44 6.06
C TYR A 236 -8.95 -0.63 4.66
N ARG A 237 -8.93 -1.87 4.13
CA ARG A 237 -8.51 -2.17 2.77
C ARG A 237 -9.73 -2.25 1.86
N THR A 238 -9.78 -1.45 0.80
CA THR A 238 -10.91 -1.32 -0.15
C THR A 238 -10.59 -1.98 -1.48
N GLY A 239 -9.31 -2.29 -1.72
CA GLY A 239 -8.91 -3.24 -2.73
C GLY A 239 -9.18 -4.65 -2.21
N VAL A 240 -10.06 -5.36 -2.89
CA VAL A 240 -10.09 -6.82 -2.97
C VAL A 240 -8.68 -7.37 -2.75
N ASP A 241 -8.57 -8.38 -1.91
CA ASP A 241 -7.38 -9.23 -1.80
C ASP A 241 -7.15 -9.90 -3.18
N ILE A 242 -6.62 -9.14 -4.15
CA ILE A 242 -6.21 -9.64 -5.46
C ILE A 242 -4.91 -10.40 -5.23
N THR A 243 -5.09 -11.63 -4.74
CA THR A 243 -4.81 -12.80 -5.57
C THR A 243 -3.44 -12.68 -6.24
N TYR A 244 -2.38 -12.88 -5.47
CA TYR A 244 -1.19 -13.48 -6.05
C TYR A 244 -1.57 -14.90 -6.46
N LYS A 245 -1.97 -15.03 -7.72
CA LYS A 245 -2.09 -16.30 -8.41
C LYS A 245 -0.74 -16.98 -8.32
N LEU A 246 -0.72 -18.17 -7.72
CA LEU A 246 0.47 -19.00 -7.68
C LEU A 246 1.16 -19.06 -9.06
N PRO A 247 2.50 -19.09 -9.13
CA PRO A 247 3.21 -19.58 -10.33
C PRO A 247 2.72 -20.98 -10.79
N ILE A 248 2.06 -21.70 -9.88
CA ILE A 248 1.51 -23.04 -10.00
C ILE A 248 0.01 -23.06 -10.41
N GLU A 249 -0.61 -21.90 -10.74
CA GLU A 249 -2.06 -21.82 -11.04
C GLU A 249 -2.50 -22.79 -12.15
N LYS A 250 -1.63 -23.08 -13.13
CA LYS A 250 -1.95 -24.04 -14.20
C LYS A 250 -2.01 -25.50 -13.75
N GLU A 251 -1.37 -25.87 -12.64
CA GLU A 251 -1.31 -27.27 -12.18
C GLU A 251 -2.32 -27.54 -11.06
N TYR A 252 -2.64 -26.54 -10.24
CA TYR A 252 -3.51 -26.70 -9.07
C TYR A 252 -5.00 -26.47 -9.34
N VAL A 253 -5.37 -25.56 -10.23
CA VAL A 253 -6.78 -25.31 -10.62
C VAL A 253 -7.39 -26.52 -11.37
N THR A 254 -6.58 -27.54 -11.69
CA THR A 254 -6.98 -28.83 -12.25
C THR A 254 -6.98 -29.99 -11.24
N LYS A 255 -6.44 -29.82 -10.03
CA LYS A 255 -6.36 -30.90 -9.03
C LYS A 255 -7.70 -31.10 -8.31
N TYR A 256 -8.03 -32.36 -8.10
CA TYR A 256 -9.17 -32.79 -7.30
C TYR A 256 -8.69 -33.36 -5.98
N PHE A 257 -9.42 -33.02 -4.92
CA PHE A 257 -9.20 -33.53 -3.58
C PHE A 257 -10.45 -34.28 -3.11
N PHE A 258 -10.26 -35.23 -2.21
CA PHE A 258 -11.34 -36.07 -1.71
C PHE A 258 -11.38 -36.02 -0.19
N VAL A 259 -12.58 -35.81 0.32
CA VAL A 259 -12.90 -36.04 1.74
C VAL A 259 -13.94 -37.14 1.74
N HIS A 260 -13.54 -38.39 2.02
CA HIS A 260 -14.35 -39.57 1.74
C HIS A 260 -14.82 -39.56 0.26
N ASP A 261 -16.13 -39.73 0.01
CA ASP A 261 -16.73 -39.75 -1.33
C ASP A 261 -17.02 -38.35 -1.89
N ILE A 262 -16.73 -37.30 -1.12
CA ILE A 262 -16.99 -35.92 -1.53
C ILE A 262 -15.79 -35.40 -2.33
N LYS A 263 -16.04 -35.16 -3.61
CA LYS A 263 -15.05 -34.62 -4.54
C LYS A 263 -15.03 -33.10 -4.50
N PHE A 264 -13.85 -32.53 -4.23
CA PHE A 264 -13.57 -31.11 -4.26
C PHE A 264 -12.63 -30.75 -5.40
N LYS A 265 -12.83 -29.59 -5.99
CA LYS A 265 -11.93 -28.97 -6.96
C LYS A 265 -11.30 -27.74 -6.31
N ALA A 266 -9.99 -27.56 -6.45
CA ALA A 266 -9.37 -26.30 -6.10
C ALA A 266 -9.87 -25.20 -7.06
N THR A 267 -10.56 -24.22 -6.50
CA THR A 267 -11.15 -23.08 -7.22
C THR A 267 -10.38 -21.79 -6.99
N SER A 268 -9.57 -21.74 -5.93
CA SER A 268 -8.59 -20.69 -5.70
C SER A 268 -7.38 -21.29 -5.00
N THR A 269 -6.20 -20.87 -5.42
CA THR A 269 -4.94 -21.14 -4.73
C THR A 269 -4.12 -19.87 -4.80
N ASN A 270 -4.14 -19.12 -3.71
CA ASN A 270 -3.42 -17.87 -3.56
C ASN A 270 -2.20 -18.12 -2.69
N TYR A 271 -1.08 -17.54 -3.07
CA TYR A 271 0.09 -17.51 -2.21
C TYR A 271 0.64 -16.11 -2.23
N LYS A 272 0.73 -15.51 -1.05
CA LYS A 272 1.29 -14.18 -0.90
C LYS A 272 2.80 -14.33 -0.73
N GLU A 273 3.55 -14.04 -1.78
CA GLU A 273 5.02 -14.05 -1.77
C GLU A 273 5.56 -13.20 -0.62
N GLY A 274 6.51 -13.76 0.15
CA GLY A 274 7.07 -13.12 1.34
C GLY A 274 6.27 -13.35 2.64
N SER A 275 4.97 -13.67 2.57
CA SER A 275 4.16 -13.90 3.79
C SER A 275 4.31 -15.30 4.40
N GLY A 276 4.84 -16.25 3.63
CA GLY A 276 4.80 -17.67 3.99
C GLY A 276 3.38 -18.20 4.17
N THR A 277 2.37 -17.58 3.56
CA THR A 277 0.97 -17.98 3.70
C THR A 277 0.38 -18.36 2.35
N ALA A 278 -0.27 -19.53 2.30
CA ALA A 278 -1.09 -19.94 1.18
C ALA A 278 -2.57 -20.01 1.58
N GLU A 279 -3.46 -19.56 0.71
CA GLU A 279 -4.90 -19.74 0.82
C GLU A 279 -5.39 -20.69 -0.28
N ILE A 280 -6.20 -21.67 0.11
CA ILE A 280 -6.75 -22.68 -0.76
C ILE A 280 -8.24 -22.77 -0.56
N ILE A 281 -8.98 -22.58 -1.65
CA ILE A 281 -10.43 -22.73 -1.66
C ILE A 281 -10.77 -23.97 -2.47
N LEU A 282 -11.37 -24.94 -1.80
CA LEU A 282 -11.85 -26.19 -2.35
C LEU A 282 -13.37 -26.13 -2.48
N SER A 283 -13.88 -26.14 -3.70
CA SER A 283 -15.33 -26.14 -3.96
C SER A 283 -15.80 -27.53 -4.37
N ALA A 284 -16.88 -28.01 -3.76
CA ALA A 284 -17.44 -29.31 -4.06
C ALA A 284 -17.97 -29.38 -5.50
N VAL A 285 -17.71 -30.49 -6.17
CA VAL A 285 -18.15 -30.70 -7.56
C VAL A 285 -19.63 -31.09 -7.62
N ASN A 286 -20.11 -31.81 -6.61
CA ASN A 286 -21.46 -32.38 -6.54
C ASN A 286 -22.38 -31.53 -5.67
N GLY A 287 -23.66 -31.43 -6.07
CA GLY A 287 -24.66 -30.63 -5.36
C GLY A 287 -25.11 -31.21 -4.00
N SER A 288 -24.88 -32.50 -3.74
CA SER A 288 -25.20 -33.15 -2.45
C SER A 288 -24.14 -32.91 -1.38
N ALA A 289 -23.02 -32.26 -1.71
CA ALA A 289 -21.85 -32.19 -0.84
C ALA A 289 -22.14 -31.61 0.55
N SER A 290 -23.03 -30.63 0.69
CA SER A 290 -23.40 -30.10 2.00
C SER A 290 -24.12 -31.14 2.88
N ILE A 291 -24.94 -32.01 2.29
CA ILE A 291 -25.65 -33.08 2.98
C ILE A 291 -24.68 -34.19 3.36
N ASP A 292 -23.79 -34.58 2.44
CA ASP A 292 -22.82 -35.64 2.68
C ASP A 292 -21.74 -35.20 3.69
N TRP A 293 -21.34 -33.93 3.65
CA TRP A 293 -20.41 -33.32 4.61
C TRP A 293 -20.97 -33.38 6.04
N GLY A 294 -22.26 -33.10 6.21
CA GLY A 294 -22.92 -33.17 7.51
C GLY A 294 -23.00 -34.58 8.14
N LYS A 295 -22.67 -35.64 7.39
CA LYS A 295 -22.59 -37.01 7.89
C LYS A 295 -21.19 -37.39 8.39
N LEU A 296 -20.18 -36.58 8.07
CA LEU A 296 -18.79 -36.84 8.45
C LEU A 296 -18.54 -36.39 9.88
N SER A 297 -17.69 -37.12 10.59
CA SER A 297 -17.19 -36.73 11.90
C SER A 297 -16.05 -35.72 11.79
N THR A 298 -15.89 -34.87 12.80
CA THR A 298 -14.78 -33.89 12.85
C THR A 298 -13.39 -34.54 12.69
N PRO A 299 -13.08 -35.71 13.29
CA PRO A 299 -11.81 -36.40 13.05
C PRO A 299 -11.58 -36.80 11.59
N GLU A 300 -12.61 -37.26 10.88
CA GLU A 300 -12.50 -37.64 9.46
C GLU A 300 -12.21 -36.42 8.59
N ILE A 301 -12.90 -35.30 8.85
CA ILE A 301 -12.68 -34.03 8.14
C ILE A 301 -11.26 -33.53 8.40
N LYS A 302 -10.83 -33.49 9.67
CA LYS A 302 -9.48 -33.02 10.06
C LYS A 302 -8.38 -33.89 9.45
N ALA A 303 -8.54 -35.22 9.44
CA ALA A 303 -7.56 -36.12 8.82
C ALA A 303 -7.39 -35.84 7.31
N ALA A 304 -8.51 -35.66 6.59
CA ALA A 304 -8.47 -35.35 5.17
C ALA A 304 -7.88 -33.95 4.91
N ALA A 305 -8.30 -32.94 5.67
CA ALA A 305 -7.76 -31.57 5.57
C ALA A 305 -6.24 -31.54 5.82
N LYS A 306 -5.73 -32.31 6.80
CA LYS A 306 -4.30 -32.37 7.11
C LYS A 306 -3.50 -32.97 5.94
N ASN A 307 -4.02 -34.05 5.34
CA ASN A 307 -3.38 -34.65 4.16
C ASN A 307 -3.33 -33.69 2.98
N ILE A 308 -4.38 -32.89 2.78
CA ILE A 308 -4.43 -31.85 1.74
C ILE A 308 -3.37 -30.78 2.02
N CYS A 309 -3.33 -30.23 3.25
CA CYS A 309 -2.35 -29.21 3.61
C CYS A 309 -0.90 -29.72 3.48
N ASN A 310 -0.62 -30.96 3.89
CA ASN A 310 0.71 -31.57 3.71
C ASN A 310 1.09 -31.71 2.23
N THR A 311 0.15 -32.11 1.38
CA THR A 311 0.38 -32.21 -0.06
C THR A 311 0.75 -30.85 -0.64
N VAL A 312 0.03 -29.81 -0.23
CA VAL A 312 0.30 -28.43 -0.63
C VAL A 312 1.67 -28.00 -0.14
N ALA A 313 1.96 -28.13 1.16
CA ALA A 313 3.24 -27.72 1.73
C ALA A 313 4.43 -28.36 0.99
N ASN A 314 4.34 -29.65 0.66
CA ASN A 314 5.36 -30.36 -0.11
C ASN A 314 5.56 -29.79 -1.52
N ASP A 315 4.46 -29.49 -2.24
CA ASP A 315 4.55 -28.94 -3.60
C ASP A 315 5.21 -27.54 -3.62
N PHE A 316 5.00 -26.76 -2.56
CA PHE A 316 5.68 -25.47 -2.38
C PHE A 316 7.16 -25.61 -1.98
N GLY A 317 7.48 -26.56 -1.09
CA GLY A 317 8.86 -26.88 -0.74
C GLY A 317 9.69 -27.28 -1.97
N ASN A 318 9.11 -28.08 -2.89
CA ASN A 318 9.74 -28.43 -4.17
C ASN A 318 10.00 -27.22 -5.09
N SER A 319 9.26 -26.13 -4.88
CA SER A 319 9.42 -24.86 -5.62
C SER A 319 10.37 -23.87 -4.92
N ASN A 320 11.05 -24.31 -3.85
CA ASN A 320 11.90 -23.47 -2.99
C ASN A 320 11.15 -22.30 -2.33
N ILE A 321 9.87 -22.51 -2.03
CA ILE A 321 8.99 -21.54 -1.38
C ILE A 321 8.72 -22.00 0.05
N GLU A 322 9.15 -21.19 1.03
CA GLU A 322 8.87 -21.44 2.45
C GLU A 322 7.42 -21.05 2.79
N LEU A 323 6.67 -22.01 3.32
CA LEU A 323 5.31 -21.84 3.83
C LEU A 323 5.30 -22.04 5.35
N ASN A 324 4.69 -21.10 6.06
CA ASN A 324 4.41 -21.13 7.48
C ASN A 324 2.97 -21.59 7.74
N ASN A 325 2.00 -21.02 7.00
CA ASN A 325 0.57 -21.24 7.24
C ASN A 325 -0.20 -21.56 5.96
N ILE A 326 -1.19 -22.45 6.07
CA ILE A 326 -2.15 -22.74 5.00
C ILE A 326 -3.57 -22.48 5.51
N TYR A 327 -4.29 -21.63 4.79
CA TYR A 327 -5.69 -21.29 5.02
C TYR A 327 -6.54 -22.14 4.08
N LEU A 328 -7.15 -23.20 4.59
CA LEU A 328 -7.92 -24.14 3.80
C LEU A 328 -9.41 -23.93 4.02
N THR A 329 -10.12 -23.58 2.95
CA THR A 329 -11.58 -23.40 2.97
C THR A 329 -12.27 -24.45 2.13
N PHE A 330 -13.23 -25.16 2.71
CA PHE A 330 -14.16 -26.02 1.98
C PHE A 330 -15.45 -25.27 1.70
N LYS A 331 -15.94 -25.35 0.47
CA LYS A 331 -17.23 -24.81 0.03
C LYS A 331 -18.06 -25.86 -0.66
N ASP A 332 -19.37 -25.77 -0.56
CA ASP A 332 -20.27 -26.56 -1.40
C ASP A 332 -20.29 -26.03 -2.84
N LYS A 333 -21.10 -26.67 -3.71
CA LYS A 333 -21.23 -26.27 -5.12
C LYS A 333 -21.84 -24.87 -5.30
N LEU A 334 -22.56 -24.35 -4.31
CA LEU A 334 -23.20 -23.04 -4.32
C LEU A 334 -22.33 -21.96 -3.66
N ASN A 335 -21.04 -22.25 -3.42
CA ASN A 335 -20.08 -21.39 -2.74
C ASN A 335 -20.39 -21.12 -1.25
N LYS A 336 -21.27 -21.91 -0.62
CA LYS A 336 -21.50 -21.83 0.82
C LYS A 336 -20.34 -22.49 1.56
N GLY A 337 -19.80 -21.82 2.59
CA GLY A 337 -18.75 -22.39 3.44
C GLY A 337 -19.22 -23.65 4.16
N LEU A 338 -18.41 -24.71 4.08
CA LEU A 338 -18.59 -25.96 4.81
C LEU A 338 -17.72 -25.98 6.06
N GLU A 339 -16.43 -25.65 5.93
CA GLU A 339 -15.46 -25.65 7.03
C GLU A 339 -14.23 -24.82 6.65
N PHE A 340 -13.51 -24.32 7.65
CA PHE A 340 -12.29 -23.54 7.50
C PHE A 340 -11.22 -24.02 8.47
N PHE A 341 -9.97 -24.12 7.99
CA PHE A 341 -8.83 -24.52 8.78
C PHE A 341 -7.65 -23.57 8.58
N ILE A 342 -6.92 -23.31 9.66
CA ILE A 342 -5.58 -22.74 9.64
C ILE A 342 -4.62 -23.88 10.00
N TYR A 343 -3.67 -24.16 9.11
CA TYR A 343 -2.70 -25.22 9.28
C TYR A 343 -1.30 -24.63 9.42
N ASP A 344 -0.64 -24.91 10.53
CA ASP A 344 0.77 -24.62 10.74
C ASP A 344 1.61 -25.71 10.05
N VAL A 345 2.45 -25.29 9.11
CA VAL A 345 3.28 -26.19 8.31
C VAL A 345 4.45 -26.74 9.12
N GLU A 346 5.02 -25.95 10.03
CA GLU A 346 6.16 -26.34 10.87
C GLU A 346 5.72 -27.37 11.91
N GLU A 347 4.64 -27.07 12.64
CA GLU A 347 4.06 -27.95 13.66
C GLU A 347 3.25 -29.11 13.06
N SER A 348 3.01 -29.07 11.75
CA SER A 348 2.21 -30.04 11.02
C SER A 348 0.81 -30.26 11.65
N ASN A 349 0.18 -29.21 12.17
CA ASN A 349 -1.07 -29.28 12.93
C ASN A 349 -2.00 -28.09 12.66
N PHE A 350 -3.28 -28.24 13.02
CA PHE A 350 -4.24 -27.12 12.96
C PHE A 350 -4.12 -26.21 14.18
N ILE A 351 -4.29 -24.90 13.96
CA ILE A 351 -4.24 -23.84 14.98
C ILE A 351 -5.65 -23.48 15.44
#